data_AF-A0A5D3B0J5-F1
#
_entry.id   AF-A0A5D3B0J5-F1
#
_cell.length_a   1.000
_cell.length_b   1.000
_cell.length_c   1.000
_cell.angle_alpha   90.00
_cell.angle_beta   90.00
_cell.angle_gamma   90.00
#
_symmetry.space_group_name_H-M   'P 1'
#
loop_
_entity.id
_entity.type
_entity.pdbx_description
1 polymer ?
#
loop_
_entity_poly.entity_id
_entity_poly.type
_entity_poly.pdbx_seq_one_letter_code
_entity_poly.pdbx_strand_id
1 'polypeptide(L)'
;MVAINLLPLFLVLPTLALASHNSPLDARSPHRRHNHARAASFAVGHASDSVMKRAASGSIEEKMARKRDGKDMAKVAKRAADGSKCRKRGESYTPTGVSSTLSASSTVVSSTEVISSAVSTTDVSSTSAWTETVETSASTQASSTDAESSSIVNQQVWVDDATSTSSSVAAPTSTTSAAAASTSSASSSTGSSVVSYANLTPNGNKAGLSAGDALPWVKDHIGWWYDWSANPSGDSGSAVAIPCIWGSGSADSTDASRLSVFSAITSTPSYIIGFEEPDCDAGSGSSGFDVATGIALWDSLVAPHGDAGSVLVGPSMCKQAAESGWLSPFLSAVTRKPDVMNIHVNKNSAAGINTDIDHYWNTYGLPIWVTEFACVDDSSSFIPCTDQSEINTFIQTAVDIFENDYRIAGYAYSNGDGLSDAWAMVKNGALSESGQTYLAAISKYH
;
A
#
# COMPACT_ATOMS: atom_id res chain seq x y z
N MET A 1 77.10 34.65 17.84
CA MET A 1 77.05 33.41 18.66
C MET A 1 77.22 32.21 17.74
N VAL A 2 77.79 31.11 18.22
CA VAL A 2 78.43 30.06 17.38
C VAL A 2 78.15 28.66 17.93
N ALA A 3 77.95 27.67 17.04
CA ALA A 3 77.91 26.21 17.25
C ALA A 3 76.79 25.67 18.19
N ILE A 4 75.94 24.67 17.85
CA ILE A 4 76.03 23.38 17.12
C ILE A 4 76.18 22.16 18.07
N ASN A 5 75.20 21.25 18.00
CA ASN A 5 75.15 19.82 18.39
C ASN A 5 75.46 19.38 19.85
N LEU A 6 74.62 18.48 20.39
CA LEU A 6 74.92 17.02 20.34
C LEU A 6 73.72 16.13 20.78
N LEU A 7 73.54 15.00 20.07
CA LEU A 7 72.81 13.79 20.50
C LEU A 7 73.86 12.72 20.86
N PRO A 8 73.58 11.78 21.79
CA PRO A 8 73.05 10.44 21.42
C PRO A 8 72.00 9.92 22.43
N LEU A 9 71.12 8.92 22.19
CA LEU A 9 71.11 7.68 21.40
C LEU A 9 71.82 6.45 22.04
N PHE A 10 71.06 5.68 22.82
CA PHE A 10 71.16 4.21 23.05
C PHE A 10 69.70 3.69 23.21
N LEU A 11 69.18 2.68 22.50
CA LEU A 11 69.53 1.24 22.36
C LEU A 11 69.14 0.37 23.58
N VAL A 12 68.62 -0.88 23.47
CA VAL A 12 67.78 -1.54 22.44
C VAL A 12 67.27 -2.96 22.90
N LEU A 13 66.04 -3.33 22.56
CA LEU A 13 65.47 -4.71 22.47
C LEU A 13 65.59 -5.64 23.74
N PRO A 14 65.49 -7.01 23.68
CA PRO A 14 64.24 -7.69 24.07
C PRO A 14 64.41 -9.00 24.89
N THR A 15 63.32 -9.77 25.08
CA THR A 15 63.38 -11.22 25.38
C THR A 15 62.37 -12.02 24.56
N LEU A 16 62.76 -13.23 24.12
CA LEU A 16 61.96 -14.18 23.33
C LEU A 16 61.72 -15.49 24.11
N ALA A 17 60.60 -16.18 23.81
CA ALA A 17 60.48 -17.64 23.63
C ALA A 17 59.10 -17.93 22.99
N LEU A 18 58.97 -18.46 21.77
CA LEU A 18 59.04 -19.88 21.33
C LEU A 18 57.92 -20.77 21.95
N ALA A 19 57.21 -21.65 21.22
CA ALA A 19 57.38 -22.20 19.85
C ALA A 19 55.99 -22.39 19.16
N SER A 20 55.82 -22.30 17.83
CA SER A 20 55.94 -23.34 16.77
C SER A 20 54.91 -24.50 16.86
N HIS A 21 54.37 -25.10 15.77
CA HIS A 21 54.65 -24.99 14.32
C HIS A 21 53.43 -25.41 13.45
N ASN A 22 53.32 -24.83 12.24
CA ASN A 22 52.78 -25.36 10.96
C ASN A 22 51.27 -25.64 10.70
N SER A 23 50.92 -25.30 9.46
CA SER A 23 49.69 -25.45 8.65
C SER A 23 49.52 -26.90 8.08
N PRO A 24 48.53 -27.27 7.20
CA PRO A 24 47.75 -26.42 6.28
C PRO A 24 46.24 -26.71 6.09
N LEU A 25 45.62 -25.79 5.35
CA LEU A 25 44.46 -25.90 4.44
C LEU A 25 43.73 -27.25 4.32
N ASP A 26 42.39 -27.20 4.45
CA ASP A 26 41.49 -27.69 3.39
C ASP A 26 40.16 -26.90 3.42
N ALA A 27 39.37 -26.95 2.35
CA ALA A 27 38.20 -26.11 2.13
C ALA A 27 36.85 -26.83 2.31
N ARG A 28 35.89 -26.17 2.98
CA ARG A 28 34.43 -26.31 2.73
C ARG A 28 33.62 -25.26 3.50
N SER A 29 32.63 -24.68 2.82
CA SER A 29 31.56 -23.88 3.43
C SER A 29 30.51 -24.78 4.08
N PRO A 30 29.91 -24.36 5.20
CA PRO A 30 28.53 -24.75 5.52
C PRO A 30 27.60 -23.56 5.81
N HIS A 31 26.33 -23.75 5.46
CA HIS A 31 25.23 -22.78 5.54
C HIS A 31 25.00 -22.10 6.90
N ARG A 32 24.53 -20.85 6.80
CA ARG A 32 23.63 -20.16 7.75
C ARG A 32 22.64 -21.15 8.41
N ARG A 33 22.61 -21.19 9.75
CA ARG A 33 21.53 -21.83 10.54
C ARG A 33 21.07 -20.90 11.65
N HIS A 34 19.76 -20.90 11.90
CA HIS A 34 19.10 -20.12 12.94
C HIS A 34 19.22 -20.77 14.34
N ASN A 35 18.75 -20.03 15.35
CA ASN A 35 18.65 -20.37 16.79
C ASN A 35 19.98 -20.15 17.55
N HIS A 36 20.02 -19.52 18.72
CA HIS A 36 19.24 -19.85 19.92
C HIS A 36 19.07 -18.68 20.90
N ALA A 37 17.90 -18.57 21.54
CA ALA A 37 17.68 -17.76 22.74
C ALA A 37 16.55 -18.33 23.63
N ARG A 38 16.70 -19.56 24.16
CA ARG A 38 15.76 -20.13 25.15
C ARG A 38 16.43 -21.11 26.12
N ALA A 39 17.03 -20.59 27.19
CA ALA A 39 17.54 -21.40 28.30
C ALA A 39 17.67 -20.57 29.60
N ALA A 40 16.72 -20.73 30.53
CA ALA A 40 16.82 -20.23 31.91
C ALA A 40 15.83 -20.98 32.82
N SER A 41 16.24 -22.12 33.39
CA SER A 41 15.42 -22.89 34.32
C SER A 41 16.25 -23.92 35.11
N PHE A 42 16.42 -23.73 36.44
CA PHE A 42 16.55 -24.81 37.45
C PHE A 42 16.59 -24.21 38.88
N ALA A 43 16.58 -25.08 39.90
CA ALA A 43 16.41 -24.84 41.35
C ALA A 43 14.98 -24.38 41.74
N VAL A 44 14.03 -25.21 42.21
CA VAL A 44 13.96 -26.34 43.17
C VAL A 44 13.78 -25.91 44.64
N GLY A 45 12.65 -26.31 45.24
CA GLY A 45 12.35 -26.19 46.67
C GLY A 45 10.92 -26.65 47.00
N HIS A 46 10.76 -27.79 47.68
CA HIS A 46 9.44 -28.33 48.06
C HIS A 46 8.91 -27.73 49.36
N ALA A 47 7.61 -27.43 49.38
CA ALA A 47 6.75 -27.62 50.54
C ALA A 47 5.36 -28.09 50.03
N SER A 48 4.74 -29.03 50.73
CA SER A 48 3.45 -29.62 50.35
C SER A 48 2.39 -29.29 51.38
N ASP A 49 1.20 -28.90 50.93
CA ASP A 49 -0.02 -29.32 51.62
C ASP A 49 -1.18 -29.55 50.63
N SER A 50 -2.25 -30.17 51.10
CA SER A 50 -3.28 -30.80 50.30
C SER A 50 -4.68 -30.23 50.55
N VAL A 51 -5.62 -30.45 49.60
CA VAL A 51 -7.07 -30.74 49.78
C VAL A 51 -7.96 -30.18 48.65
N MET A 52 -9.06 -30.90 48.39
CA MET A 52 -10.19 -30.64 47.47
C MET A 52 -10.01 -30.76 45.94
N LYS A 53 -10.60 -31.85 45.44
CA LYS A 53 -10.85 -32.19 44.04
C LYS A 53 -11.87 -31.23 43.40
N ARG A 54 -11.68 -30.92 42.10
CA ARG A 54 -12.76 -30.95 41.10
C ARG A 54 -12.19 -31.42 39.76
N ALA A 55 -12.88 -32.34 39.09
CA ALA A 55 -12.43 -32.95 37.83
C ALA A 55 -13.41 -32.58 36.70
N ALA A 56 -12.89 -32.09 35.58
CA ALA A 56 -13.64 -31.82 34.35
C ALA A 56 -12.69 -31.62 33.14
N SER A 57 -11.81 -32.58 32.86
CA SER A 57 -10.91 -32.56 31.70
C SER A 57 -11.50 -33.39 30.54
N GLY A 58 -12.10 -32.72 29.55
CA GLY A 58 -12.52 -33.35 28.28
C GLY A 58 -11.56 -32.96 27.15
N SER A 59 -10.96 -33.95 26.47
CA SER A 59 -10.06 -33.70 25.34
C SER A 59 -10.81 -33.07 24.15
N ILE A 60 -10.09 -32.28 23.35
CA ILE A 60 -10.57 -31.74 22.06
C ILE A 60 -10.97 -32.88 21.11
N GLU A 61 -10.35 -34.05 21.24
CA GLU A 61 -10.65 -35.26 20.46
C GLU A 61 -12.08 -35.77 20.69
N GLU A 62 -12.65 -35.62 21.89
CA GLU A 62 -14.03 -36.06 22.17
C GLU A 62 -15.07 -35.16 21.48
N LYS A 63 -14.70 -33.90 21.18
CA LYS A 63 -15.51 -33.00 20.34
C LYS A 63 -15.39 -33.32 18.86
N MET A 64 -14.24 -33.80 18.40
CA MET A 64 -14.05 -34.29 17.01
C MET A 64 -14.86 -35.56 16.73
N ALA A 65 -14.92 -36.49 17.68
CA ALA A 65 -15.59 -37.78 17.52
C ALA A 65 -17.08 -37.67 17.17
N ARG A 66 -17.80 -36.69 17.72
CA ARG A 66 -19.25 -36.51 17.52
C ARG A 66 -19.67 -36.01 16.12
N LYS A 67 -18.72 -35.82 15.19
CA LYS A 67 -18.98 -35.44 13.79
C LYS A 67 -18.77 -36.60 12.80
N ARG A 68 -18.59 -37.83 13.28
CA ARG A 68 -18.39 -39.05 12.46
C ARG A 68 -19.23 -40.27 12.92
N ASP A 69 -20.52 -40.05 13.18
CA ASP A 69 -21.53 -41.10 13.08
C ASP A 69 -22.81 -40.50 12.48
N GLY A 70 -23.39 -41.15 11.48
CA GLY A 70 -24.33 -40.50 10.55
C GLY A 70 -25.71 -41.14 10.46
N LYS A 71 -26.75 -40.31 10.51
CA LYS A 71 -28.09 -40.53 9.90
C LYS A 71 -28.93 -39.25 9.96
N ASP A 72 -29.06 -38.57 8.81
CA ASP A 72 -30.34 -38.04 8.26
C ASP A 72 -30.11 -37.12 7.05
N MET A 73 -29.62 -37.71 5.95
CA MET A 73 -29.60 -37.05 4.64
C MET A 73 -30.94 -37.23 3.92
N ALA A 74 -31.99 -36.59 4.45
CA ALA A 74 -33.37 -36.78 3.98
C ALA A 74 -34.19 -35.49 3.80
N LYS A 75 -33.57 -34.29 3.73
CA LYS A 75 -34.28 -33.03 3.38
C LYS A 75 -33.37 -31.88 2.87
N VAL A 76 -32.35 -32.19 2.07
CA VAL A 76 -31.59 -31.15 1.34
C VAL A 76 -32.44 -30.62 0.17
N ALA A 77 -32.60 -29.30 0.09
CA ALA A 77 -33.44 -28.66 -0.93
C ALA A 77 -32.80 -28.75 -2.33
N LYS A 78 -33.42 -29.51 -3.24
CA LYS A 78 -33.08 -29.51 -4.66
C LYS A 78 -33.47 -28.16 -5.29
N ARG A 79 -32.53 -27.24 -5.44
CA ARG A 79 -32.64 -26.20 -6.48
C ARG A 79 -32.41 -26.88 -7.84
N ALA A 80 -33.40 -26.81 -8.72
CA ALA A 80 -33.25 -27.31 -10.09
C ALA A 80 -32.35 -26.35 -10.88
N ALA A 81 -31.24 -26.85 -11.43
CA ALA A 81 -30.45 -26.13 -12.40
C ALA A 81 -31.10 -26.29 -13.78
N ASP A 82 -31.37 -25.17 -14.46
CA ASP A 82 -31.88 -25.14 -15.83
C ASP A 82 -30.76 -25.53 -16.80
N GLY A 83 -30.84 -26.74 -17.35
CA GLY A 83 -29.85 -27.29 -18.28
C GLY A 83 -29.79 -26.58 -19.64
N SER A 84 -30.72 -25.68 -19.96
CA SER A 84 -30.74 -24.96 -21.24
C SER A 84 -29.68 -23.85 -21.36
N LYS A 85 -29.00 -23.49 -20.26
CA LYS A 85 -28.07 -22.34 -20.21
C LYS A 85 -26.58 -22.70 -20.12
N CYS A 86 -26.22 -23.98 -20.25
CA CYS A 86 -24.84 -24.44 -20.27
C CYS A 86 -24.32 -24.61 -21.71
N ARG A 87 -23.31 -23.82 -22.10
CA ARG A 87 -22.68 -23.88 -23.43
C ARG A 87 -21.78 -25.13 -23.57
N LYS A 88 -21.72 -25.74 -24.76
CA LYS A 88 -20.76 -26.82 -25.04
C LYS A 88 -19.34 -26.26 -25.18
N ARG A 89 -18.35 -27.01 -24.69
CA ARG A 89 -16.92 -26.65 -24.80
C ARG A 89 -16.45 -26.86 -26.25
N GLY A 90 -16.09 -25.79 -26.95
CA GLY A 90 -15.44 -25.87 -28.29
C GLY A 90 -15.77 -24.76 -29.29
N GLU A 91 -16.67 -23.82 -28.99
CA GLU A 91 -17.11 -22.79 -29.96
C GLU A 91 -16.51 -21.40 -29.67
N SER A 92 -15.96 -20.75 -30.69
CA SER A 92 -15.55 -19.34 -30.66
C SER A 92 -16.75 -18.39 -30.69
N TYR A 93 -16.52 -17.11 -30.35
CA TYR A 93 -17.54 -16.07 -30.32
C TYR A 93 -17.03 -14.77 -30.94
N THR A 94 -17.88 -14.11 -31.72
CA THR A 94 -17.70 -12.75 -32.22
C THR A 94 -18.89 -11.88 -31.80
N PRO A 95 -18.67 -10.73 -31.14
CA PRO A 95 -19.76 -9.83 -30.76
C PRO A 95 -20.15 -8.88 -31.90
N THR A 96 -21.45 -8.82 -32.18
CA THR A 96 -22.11 -7.69 -32.84
C THR A 96 -23.35 -7.32 -32.02
N GLY A 97 -23.65 -6.05 -31.75
CA GLY A 97 -22.88 -4.83 -31.96
C GLY A 97 -23.76 -3.62 -31.65
N VAL A 98 -23.22 -2.56 -31.05
CA VAL A 98 -23.94 -1.30 -30.83
C VAL A 98 -23.34 -0.23 -31.74
N SER A 99 -24.20 0.47 -32.50
CA SER A 99 -23.75 1.36 -33.57
C SER A 99 -23.28 2.72 -33.04
N SER A 100 -22.12 3.18 -33.52
CA SER A 100 -21.67 4.56 -33.37
C SER A 100 -21.78 5.30 -34.72
N THR A 101 -22.44 6.45 -34.72
CA THR A 101 -22.68 7.24 -35.93
C THR A 101 -21.43 8.02 -36.34
N LEU A 102 -20.94 7.78 -37.55
CA LEU A 102 -20.03 8.68 -38.25
C LEU A 102 -20.73 9.31 -39.44
N SER A 103 -20.53 10.61 -39.63
CA SER A 103 -20.87 11.33 -40.86
C SER A 103 -19.69 12.21 -41.23
N ALA A 104 -18.88 11.70 -42.14
CA ALA A 104 -17.91 12.52 -42.86
C ALA A 104 -18.59 13.10 -44.11
N SER A 105 -18.29 14.35 -44.44
CA SER A 105 -18.57 14.92 -45.75
C SER A 105 -17.30 15.56 -46.28
N SER A 106 -17.04 15.39 -47.57
CA SER A 106 -15.77 15.72 -48.21
C SER A 106 -15.88 17.02 -49.01
N THR A 107 -14.75 17.74 -49.12
CA THR A 107 -14.49 18.55 -50.31
C THR A 107 -12.99 18.57 -50.62
N VAL A 108 -12.68 18.63 -51.91
CA VAL A 108 -11.34 18.75 -52.47
C VAL A 108 -10.95 20.23 -52.57
N VAL A 109 -9.65 20.55 -52.67
CA VAL A 109 -9.04 21.34 -53.77
C VAL A 109 -7.55 21.58 -53.48
N SER A 110 -6.75 21.65 -54.55
CA SER A 110 -5.32 21.96 -54.55
C SER A 110 -5.05 23.47 -54.52
N SER A 111 -3.96 23.94 -53.87
CA SER A 111 -2.84 24.60 -54.57
C SER A 111 -1.70 25.08 -53.66
N THR A 112 -0.52 25.15 -54.28
CA THR A 112 0.78 25.70 -53.85
C THR A 112 0.77 27.05 -53.13
N GLU A 113 1.73 27.26 -52.22
CA GLU A 113 2.82 28.23 -52.49
C GLU A 113 4.12 27.93 -51.69
N VAL A 114 5.17 28.73 -51.92
CA VAL A 114 6.58 28.44 -51.56
C VAL A 114 7.19 29.50 -50.65
N ILE A 115 7.96 29.07 -49.64
CA ILE A 115 9.14 29.79 -49.12
C ILE A 115 10.26 28.78 -48.86
N SER A 116 11.48 29.10 -49.29
CA SER A 116 12.69 28.29 -49.10
C SER A 116 13.72 29.01 -48.22
N SER A 117 14.58 28.28 -47.50
CA SER A 117 16.05 28.50 -47.48
C SER A 117 16.80 27.52 -46.56
N ALA A 118 17.86 26.88 -47.11
CA ALA A 118 19.19 26.58 -46.53
C ALA A 118 19.32 26.00 -45.08
N VAL A 119 20.16 25.00 -44.75
CA VAL A 119 21.34 24.35 -45.40
C VAL A 119 21.61 23.01 -44.62
N SER A 120 22.42 21.99 -45.00
CA SER A 120 23.41 21.74 -46.07
C SER A 120 23.57 20.23 -46.36
N THR A 121 24.54 19.91 -47.23
CA THR A 121 25.40 18.70 -47.35
C THR A 121 25.64 17.85 -46.08
N THR A 122 25.93 16.54 -46.12
CA THR A 122 26.67 15.74 -47.14
C THR A 122 26.09 14.34 -47.42
N ASP A 123 26.57 13.71 -48.50
CA ASP A 123 26.28 12.36 -49.01
C ASP A 123 26.70 11.18 -48.09
N VAL A 124 26.14 9.99 -48.33
CA VAL A 124 26.84 8.85 -48.98
C VAL A 124 25.83 7.74 -49.39
N SER A 125 26.11 7.08 -50.52
CA SER A 125 25.24 6.14 -51.24
C SER A 125 25.21 4.68 -50.72
N SER A 126 24.17 3.93 -51.16
CA SER A 126 24.23 2.51 -51.60
C SER A 126 24.45 1.40 -50.55
N THR A 127 23.96 0.15 -50.66
CA THR A 127 22.98 -0.55 -51.56
C THR A 127 22.05 -1.41 -50.63
N SER A 128 21.09 -2.27 -51.03
CA SER A 128 20.72 -2.94 -52.29
C SER A 128 19.24 -3.37 -52.26
N ALA A 129 18.59 -3.55 -53.41
CA ALA A 129 17.22 -4.07 -53.52
C ALA A 129 17.18 -5.53 -54.05
N TRP A 130 16.05 -6.24 -53.83
CA TRP A 130 15.60 -7.42 -54.62
C TRP A 130 14.05 -7.54 -54.58
N THR A 131 13.46 -8.21 -55.58
CA THR A 131 12.00 -8.45 -55.82
C THR A 131 11.69 -9.98 -55.86
N GLU A 132 10.52 -10.58 -56.15
CA GLU A 132 9.14 -10.24 -56.66
C GLU A 132 8.22 -11.47 -56.29
N THR A 133 6.90 -11.62 -56.50
CA THR A 133 5.73 -10.95 -57.13
C THR A 133 4.60 -10.69 -56.08
N VAL A 134 3.37 -10.16 -56.29
CA VAL A 134 2.39 -9.95 -57.39
C VAL A 134 1.39 -11.12 -57.69
N GLU A 135 0.10 -10.76 -57.82
CA GLU A 135 -1.11 -11.49 -58.33
C GLU A 135 -2.11 -12.19 -57.37
N THR A 136 -3.44 -12.32 -57.63
CA THR A 136 -4.48 -11.56 -58.41
C THR A 136 -5.88 -12.20 -58.16
N SER A 137 -7.00 -11.48 -58.43
CA SER A 137 -8.44 -11.89 -58.52
C SER A 137 -9.29 -11.63 -57.25
N ALA A 138 -10.48 -11.00 -57.23
CA ALA A 138 -11.68 -10.98 -58.13
C ALA A 138 -12.61 -12.21 -57.95
N SER A 139 -13.95 -12.19 -58.01
CA SER A 139 -15.01 -11.14 -58.05
C SER A 139 -16.41 -11.85 -57.88
N THR A 140 -17.65 -11.31 -57.96
CA THR A 140 -18.29 -10.04 -58.43
C THR A 140 -19.75 -9.93 -57.89
N GLN A 141 -20.40 -8.75 -57.99
CA GLN A 141 -21.88 -8.50 -58.04
C GLN A 141 -22.77 -8.88 -56.81
N ALA A 142 -24.07 -8.56 -56.73
CA ALA A 142 -24.88 -7.34 -57.03
C ALA A 142 -26.38 -7.57 -56.66
N SER A 143 -27.20 -6.50 -56.60
CA SER A 143 -28.70 -6.53 -56.55
C SER A 143 -29.34 -7.06 -55.23
N SER A 144 -30.58 -6.71 -54.81
CA SER A 144 -31.45 -5.52 -54.98
C SER A 144 -32.71 -5.67 -54.09
N THR A 145 -33.52 -4.61 -53.94
CA THR A 145 -34.98 -4.63 -53.57
C THR A 145 -35.33 -5.16 -52.16
N ASP A 146 -36.42 -4.77 -51.48
CA ASP A 146 -37.56 -3.89 -51.83
C ASP A 146 -38.06 -3.06 -50.61
N ALA A 147 -39.20 -2.36 -50.71
CA ALA A 147 -39.61 -1.27 -49.80
C ALA A 147 -40.82 -1.56 -48.85
N GLU A 148 -41.45 -0.47 -48.37
CA GLU A 148 -42.66 -0.35 -47.50
C GLU A 148 -42.46 -0.57 -45.98
N SER A 149 -43.24 -0.04 -45.00
CA SER A 149 -44.34 0.94 -44.82
C SER A 149 -45.15 0.41 -43.59
N SER A 150 -45.73 1.12 -42.62
CA SER A 150 -45.74 2.54 -42.19
C SER A 150 -46.40 2.68 -40.79
N SER A 151 -46.09 3.74 -40.03
CA SER A 151 -46.96 4.38 -39.00
C SER A 151 -47.39 3.52 -37.75
N ILE A 152 -48.00 4.00 -36.64
CA ILE A 152 -48.68 5.25 -36.23
C ILE A 152 -48.20 5.75 -34.83
N VAL A 153 -48.37 7.04 -34.56
CA VAL A 153 -48.10 7.82 -33.33
C VAL A 153 -49.26 7.79 -32.31
N ASN A 154 -49.02 7.76 -30.98
CA ASN A 154 -49.54 8.80 -30.05
C ASN A 154 -48.88 8.81 -28.64
N GLN A 155 -49.05 9.92 -27.92
CA GLN A 155 -48.66 10.19 -26.52
C GLN A 155 -49.88 10.38 -25.59
N GLN A 156 -49.64 10.99 -24.41
CA GLN A 156 -50.55 11.55 -23.39
C GLN A 156 -50.88 10.58 -22.22
N VAL A 157 -50.73 10.89 -20.92
CA VAL A 157 -50.75 12.14 -20.08
C VAL A 157 -52.16 12.62 -19.70
N TRP A 158 -52.27 13.22 -18.49
CA TRP A 158 -53.35 13.96 -17.79
C TRP A 158 -53.72 13.29 -16.43
N VAL A 159 -53.35 13.83 -15.25
CA VAL A 159 -53.89 14.95 -14.40
C VAL A 159 -55.29 14.73 -13.80
N ASP A 160 -55.62 15.02 -12.52
CA ASP A 160 -54.80 15.23 -11.29
C ASP A 160 -55.45 14.46 -10.07
N ASP A 161 -55.93 14.93 -8.89
CA ASP A 161 -56.10 16.23 -8.18
C ASP A 161 -56.42 15.99 -6.64
N ALA A 162 -56.55 17.08 -5.86
CA ALA A 162 -57.39 17.26 -4.65
C ALA A 162 -56.89 16.95 -3.21
N THR A 163 -56.41 18.02 -2.52
CA THR A 163 -56.68 18.41 -1.09
C THR A 163 -56.32 17.48 0.09
N SER A 164 -55.89 17.88 1.29
CA SER A 164 -55.48 19.15 1.95
C SER A 164 -54.74 18.75 3.29
N THR A 165 -54.39 19.52 4.33
CA THR A 165 -54.83 20.83 4.90
C THR A 165 -53.74 21.41 5.82
N SER A 166 -53.71 22.73 6.04
CA SER A 166 -52.72 23.46 6.85
C SER A 166 -52.97 23.49 8.37
N SER A 167 -51.94 23.79 9.17
CA SER A 167 -52.05 24.46 10.49
C SER A 167 -50.73 25.11 10.90
N SER A 168 -50.81 26.21 11.66
CA SER A 168 -49.64 27.03 12.07
C SER A 168 -49.95 27.82 13.35
N VAL A 169 -49.00 27.89 14.30
CA VAL A 169 -49.07 28.72 15.51
C VAL A 169 -47.66 29.25 15.85
N ALA A 170 -47.57 30.39 16.55
CA ALA A 170 -46.35 31.18 16.71
C ALA A 170 -45.58 30.96 18.03
N ALA A 171 -44.39 31.55 18.10
CA ALA A 171 -43.53 31.61 19.29
C ALA A 171 -43.84 32.83 20.20
N PRO A 172 -43.30 32.87 21.44
CA PRO A 172 -43.12 34.09 22.21
C PRO A 172 -41.65 34.57 22.24
N THR A 173 -41.46 35.88 22.39
CA THR A 173 -40.16 36.58 22.31
C THR A 173 -39.41 36.64 23.65
N SER A 174 -38.09 36.78 23.62
CA SER A 174 -37.28 37.31 24.73
C SER A 174 -36.18 38.25 24.21
N THR A 175 -35.73 39.19 25.02
CA THR A 175 -35.27 40.51 24.53
C THR A 175 -33.78 40.82 24.75
N THR A 176 -33.22 41.55 23.78
CA THR A 176 -32.14 42.56 23.92
C THR A 176 -30.84 42.19 24.65
N SER A 177 -29.73 42.20 23.89
CA SER A 177 -28.77 43.31 23.98
C SER A 177 -27.93 43.40 22.71
N ALA A 178 -27.58 44.61 22.27
CA ALA A 178 -26.76 44.85 21.10
C ALA A 178 -25.33 45.22 21.49
N ALA A 179 -24.34 44.67 20.79
CA ALA A 179 -22.95 45.10 20.80
C ALA A 179 -22.51 45.38 19.35
N ALA A 180 -21.60 46.35 19.17
CA ALA A 180 -21.38 46.95 17.85
C ALA A 180 -20.66 46.02 16.86
N ALA A 181 -21.22 45.88 15.66
CA ALA A 181 -20.55 45.28 14.52
C ALA A 181 -19.66 46.32 13.82
N SER A 182 -18.34 46.20 13.99
CA SER A 182 -17.37 46.98 13.22
C SER A 182 -17.25 46.40 11.80
N THR A 183 -17.65 47.17 10.79
CA THR A 183 -17.54 46.77 9.37
C THR A 183 -16.10 46.79 8.89
N SER A 184 -15.41 45.66 8.99
CA SER A 184 -14.17 45.37 8.26
C SER A 184 -14.49 44.59 6.99
N SER A 185 -14.28 45.20 5.82
CA SER A 185 -14.58 44.58 4.52
C SER A 185 -13.75 43.33 4.28
N ALA A 186 -14.39 42.16 4.26
CA ALA A 186 -13.73 40.91 3.92
C ALA A 186 -13.51 40.81 2.40
N SER A 187 -12.28 41.07 1.94
CA SER A 187 -11.85 40.71 0.59
C SER A 187 -11.95 39.19 0.42
N SER A 188 -12.64 38.73 -0.61
CA SER A 188 -12.87 37.32 -0.88
C SER A 188 -11.62 36.64 -1.45
N SER A 189 -10.65 36.32 -0.58
CA SER A 189 -9.61 35.33 -0.89
C SER A 189 -10.23 33.94 -0.81
N THR A 190 -10.26 33.21 -1.94
CA THR A 190 -10.62 31.78 -1.99
C THR A 190 -9.50 30.94 -1.38
N GLY A 191 -9.32 31.05 -0.08
CA GLY A 191 -8.34 30.26 0.67
C GLY A 191 -8.85 28.83 0.79
N SER A 192 -8.12 27.88 0.20
CA SER A 192 -8.31 26.46 0.53
C SER A 192 -8.02 26.28 2.01
N SER A 193 -9.00 25.83 2.78
CA SER A 193 -8.86 25.63 4.22
C SER A 193 -7.93 24.45 4.46
N VAL A 194 -6.67 24.72 4.80
CA VAL A 194 -5.69 23.69 5.16
C VAL A 194 -6.25 22.86 6.32
N VAL A 195 -6.61 21.61 6.03
CA VAL A 195 -7.20 20.71 7.02
C VAL A 195 -6.09 20.28 7.97
N SER A 196 -6.16 20.74 9.22
CA SER A 196 -5.08 20.50 10.19
C SER A 196 -5.14 19.08 10.75
N TYR A 197 -4.33 18.19 10.18
CA TYR A 197 -4.14 16.81 10.62
C TYR A 197 -3.21 16.68 11.86
N ALA A 198 -3.25 17.65 12.78
CA ALA A 198 -2.30 17.75 13.89
C ALA A 198 -2.22 16.52 14.82
N ASN A 199 -3.27 15.70 14.86
CA ASN A 199 -3.33 14.45 15.63
C ASN A 199 -3.16 13.19 14.77
N LEU A 200 -3.01 13.32 13.44
CA LEU A 200 -2.82 12.21 12.49
C LEU A 200 -1.40 12.19 11.89
N THR A 201 -0.57 13.19 12.18
CA THR A 201 0.84 13.26 11.83
C THR A 201 1.68 13.08 13.12
N PRO A 202 2.33 11.93 13.33
CA PRO A 202 3.05 11.64 14.57
C PRO A 202 4.15 12.68 14.85
N ASN A 203 4.18 13.22 16.07
CA ASN A 203 5.09 14.31 16.49
C ASN A 203 5.04 15.59 15.61
N GLY A 204 4.07 15.73 14.69
CA GLY A 204 4.07 16.79 13.69
C GLY A 204 5.10 16.62 12.56
N ASN A 205 5.69 15.44 12.43
CA ASN A 205 6.62 15.08 11.35
C ASN A 205 6.02 13.94 10.50
N LYS A 206 5.88 14.16 9.20
CA LYS A 206 5.28 13.17 8.28
C LYS A 206 6.21 11.98 8.00
N ALA A 207 7.52 12.21 7.97
CA ALA A 207 8.52 11.20 7.65
C ALA A 207 8.52 10.06 8.67
N GLY A 208 8.67 8.83 8.18
CA GLY A 208 8.68 7.62 8.96
C GLY A 208 9.51 6.51 8.31
N LEU A 209 9.51 5.35 8.95
CA LEU A 209 10.31 4.20 8.52
C LEU A 209 9.53 2.89 8.67
N SER A 210 9.58 2.04 7.64
CA SER A 210 9.29 0.60 7.79
C SER A 210 10.60 -0.16 8.09
N ALA A 211 10.51 -1.20 8.92
CA ALA A 211 11.63 -1.85 9.60
C ALA A 211 12.33 -0.96 10.65
N GLY A 212 13.07 -1.62 11.56
CA GLY A 212 13.83 -0.96 12.63
C GLY A 212 15.34 -0.83 12.38
N ASP A 213 15.85 -1.31 11.24
CA ASP A 213 17.30 -1.44 10.99
C ASP A 213 17.99 -0.11 10.70
N ALA A 214 17.32 0.82 10.01
CA ALA A 214 17.85 2.15 9.70
C ALA A 214 17.70 3.18 10.84
N LEU A 215 16.96 2.86 11.92
CA LEU A 215 16.73 3.76 13.06
C LEU A 215 18.01 4.45 13.61
N PRO A 216 19.17 3.78 13.76
CA PRO A 216 20.38 4.42 14.29
C PRO A 216 20.91 5.61 13.49
N TRP A 217 20.43 5.81 12.25
CA TRP A 217 20.82 6.92 11.37
C TRP A 217 19.71 7.95 11.14
N VAL A 218 18.43 7.60 11.27
CA VAL A 218 17.31 8.48 10.88
C VAL A 218 16.34 8.84 12.00
N LYS A 219 16.43 8.20 13.19
CA LYS A 219 15.46 8.35 14.29
C LYS A 219 15.20 9.78 14.77
N ASP A 220 16.18 10.68 14.60
CA ASP A 220 16.08 12.08 15.02
C ASP A 220 15.42 12.99 13.94
N HIS A 221 15.16 12.45 12.74
CA HIS A 221 14.52 13.14 11.60
C HIS A 221 13.15 12.55 11.18
N ILE A 222 12.64 11.52 11.88
CA ILE A 222 11.34 10.90 11.61
C ILE A 222 10.35 11.08 12.77
N GLY A 223 9.06 11.17 12.47
CA GLY A 223 7.98 11.25 13.46
C GLY A 223 7.59 9.89 14.03
N TRP A 224 7.73 8.82 13.25
CA TRP A 224 7.19 7.48 13.55
C TRP A 224 7.89 6.35 12.79
N TRP A 225 7.65 5.11 13.21
CA TRP A 225 8.12 3.91 12.52
C TRP A 225 7.29 2.67 12.89
N TYR A 226 7.41 1.60 12.09
CA TYR A 226 6.88 0.27 12.40
C TYR A 226 7.76 -0.85 11.80
N ASP A 227 7.61 -2.09 12.28
CA ASP A 227 8.33 -3.28 11.79
C ASP A 227 7.39 -4.44 11.46
N TRP A 228 6.20 -4.12 10.97
CA TRP A 228 5.09 -5.06 10.70
C TRP A 228 4.68 -5.92 11.91
N SER A 229 5.14 -5.60 13.12
CA SER A 229 4.83 -6.35 14.33
C SER A 229 3.84 -5.62 15.23
N ALA A 230 3.19 -6.39 16.11
CA ALA A 230 2.29 -5.87 17.13
C ALA A 230 3.00 -5.21 18.31
N ASN A 231 4.34 -5.24 18.37
CA ASN A 231 5.14 -4.60 19.40
C ASN A 231 6.54 -4.28 18.83
N PRO A 232 6.69 -3.19 18.05
CA PRO A 232 7.97 -2.83 17.46
C PRO A 232 9.04 -2.57 18.52
N SER A 233 10.27 -3.01 18.27
CA SER A 233 11.37 -2.89 19.24
C SER A 233 12.66 -2.33 18.64
N GLY A 234 13.08 -1.16 19.12
CA GLY A 234 14.32 -0.48 18.70
C GLY A 234 14.55 0.79 19.52
N ASP A 235 15.73 1.39 19.38
CA ASP A 235 15.99 2.77 19.85
C ASP A 235 15.54 3.75 18.77
N SER A 236 14.29 4.20 18.86
CA SER A 236 13.69 5.17 17.94
C SER A 236 13.73 6.62 18.43
N GLY A 237 14.51 6.93 19.47
CA GLY A 237 14.64 8.30 19.98
C GLY A 237 13.31 8.86 20.48
N SER A 238 12.78 9.87 19.78
CA SER A 238 11.44 10.43 20.00
C SER A 238 10.35 9.88 19.06
N ALA A 239 10.73 9.17 18.00
CA ALA A 239 9.82 8.68 16.98
C ALA A 239 8.88 7.59 17.52
N VAL A 240 7.60 7.73 17.21
CA VAL A 240 6.53 6.85 17.72
C VAL A 240 6.66 5.45 17.11
N ALA A 241 6.81 4.42 17.94
CA ALA A 241 6.72 3.03 17.53
C ALA A 241 5.26 2.62 17.38
N ILE A 242 4.85 2.17 16.18
CA ILE A 242 3.44 1.93 15.85
C ILE A 242 3.17 0.43 15.66
N PRO A 243 2.29 -0.19 16.48
CA PRO A 243 1.94 -1.59 16.31
C PRO A 243 1.07 -1.82 15.06
N CYS A 244 1.33 -2.94 14.38
CA CYS A 244 0.64 -3.38 13.18
C CYS A 244 -0.10 -4.70 13.45
N ILE A 245 -1.36 -4.80 12.99
CA ILE A 245 -2.10 -6.07 12.88
C ILE A 245 -1.91 -6.64 11.48
N TRP A 246 -0.70 -7.14 11.22
CA TRP A 246 -0.25 -7.51 9.86
C TRP A 246 -1.20 -8.43 9.08
N GLY A 247 -1.83 -9.42 9.72
CA GLY A 247 -2.61 -10.42 9.00
C GLY A 247 -3.59 -11.24 9.82
N SER A 248 -4.08 -12.32 9.19
CA SER A 248 -5.13 -13.18 9.71
C SER A 248 -4.63 -14.35 10.58
N GLY A 249 -3.33 -14.43 10.83
CA GLY A 249 -2.69 -15.55 11.51
C GLY A 249 -2.66 -16.84 10.69
N SER A 250 -2.73 -16.74 9.36
CA SER A 250 -2.89 -17.88 8.45
C SER A 250 -1.93 -17.92 7.25
N ALA A 251 -1.22 -16.83 6.92
CA ALA A 251 -0.24 -16.82 5.83
C ALA A 251 0.98 -17.71 6.16
N ASP A 252 1.54 -17.54 7.37
CA ASP A 252 2.64 -18.34 7.88
C ASP A 252 2.68 -18.38 9.43
N SER A 253 3.76 -18.94 9.99
CA SER A 253 3.98 -18.95 11.45
C SER A 253 4.32 -17.57 12.04
N THR A 254 4.80 -16.64 11.23
CA THR A 254 5.15 -15.27 11.63
C THR A 254 3.89 -14.43 11.79
N ASP A 255 2.98 -14.49 10.82
CA ASP A 255 1.62 -13.96 10.88
C ASP A 255 0.87 -14.48 12.12
N ALA A 256 0.85 -15.81 12.31
CA ALA A 256 0.23 -16.43 13.48
C ALA A 256 0.82 -15.92 14.81
N SER A 257 2.12 -15.61 14.85
CA SER A 257 2.76 -15.00 16.02
C SER A 257 2.41 -13.51 16.16
N ARG A 258 2.37 -12.73 15.07
CA ARG A 258 2.01 -11.31 15.05
C ARG A 258 0.59 -11.10 15.56
N LEU A 259 -0.40 -11.84 15.03
CA LEU A 259 -1.79 -11.77 15.46
C LEU A 259 -1.96 -12.21 16.93
N SER A 260 -1.23 -13.22 17.38
CA SER A 260 -1.25 -13.69 18.77
C SER A 260 -0.72 -12.64 19.76
N VAL A 261 0.31 -11.86 19.38
CA VAL A 261 0.81 -10.74 20.20
C VAL A 261 -0.16 -9.56 20.13
N PHE A 262 -0.72 -9.23 18.96
CA PHE A 262 -1.70 -8.15 18.81
C PHE A 262 -2.95 -8.39 19.68
N SER A 263 -3.46 -9.63 19.68
CA SER A 263 -4.63 -10.05 20.47
C SER A 263 -4.40 -10.01 21.99
N ALA A 264 -3.18 -9.71 22.45
CA ALA A 264 -2.82 -9.55 23.86
C ALA A 264 -2.57 -8.08 24.26
N ILE A 265 -2.68 -7.12 23.33
CA ILE A 265 -2.58 -5.69 23.65
C ILE A 265 -3.78 -5.28 24.51
N THR A 266 -3.50 -4.67 25.66
CA THR A 266 -4.51 -4.19 26.63
C THR A 266 -4.35 -2.72 27.01
N SER A 267 -3.31 -2.07 26.48
CA SER A 267 -3.17 -0.62 26.42
C SER A 267 -3.94 -0.05 25.22
N THR A 268 -4.04 1.28 25.14
CA THR A 268 -4.43 2.00 23.92
C THR A 268 -3.16 2.59 23.29
N PRO A 269 -2.64 2.05 22.18
CA PRO A 269 -1.58 2.69 21.40
C PRO A 269 -2.09 4.02 20.80
N SER A 270 -1.21 5.00 20.58
CA SER A 270 -1.62 6.26 19.94
C SER A 270 -2.09 6.06 18.49
N TYR A 271 -1.48 5.10 17.79
CA TYR A 271 -1.75 4.73 16.40
C TYR A 271 -1.73 3.21 16.27
N ILE A 272 -2.50 2.66 15.33
CA ILE A 272 -2.46 1.25 14.92
C ILE A 272 -2.47 1.19 13.39
N ILE A 273 -1.58 0.40 12.79
CA ILE A 273 -1.59 0.09 11.35
C ILE A 273 -2.37 -1.21 11.11
N GLY A 274 -3.23 -1.20 10.10
CA GLY A 274 -4.07 -2.33 9.70
C GLY A 274 -3.32 -3.47 9.01
N PHE A 275 -4.08 -4.27 8.27
CA PHE A 275 -3.58 -5.47 7.58
C PHE A 275 -2.69 -5.14 6.39
N GLU A 276 -1.65 -5.93 6.21
CA GLU A 276 -0.66 -5.82 5.15
C GLU A 276 -1.15 -6.51 3.88
N GLU A 277 -1.53 -5.76 2.85
CA GLU A 277 -1.84 -6.31 1.52
C GLU A 277 -2.77 -7.55 1.52
N PRO A 278 -3.89 -7.56 2.26
CA PRO A 278 -4.79 -8.71 2.34
C PRO A 278 -5.50 -9.03 1.01
N ASP A 279 -5.35 -8.17 0.00
CA ASP A 279 -5.88 -8.35 -1.35
C ASP A 279 -4.94 -9.12 -2.30
N CYS A 280 -3.67 -9.33 -1.93
CA CYS A 280 -2.73 -10.19 -2.65
C CYS A 280 -2.85 -11.67 -2.23
N ASP A 281 -2.12 -12.58 -2.89
CA ASP A 281 -1.98 -13.96 -2.41
C ASP A 281 -1.10 -14.00 -1.16
N ALA A 282 -1.40 -14.89 -0.21
CA ALA A 282 -0.73 -14.94 1.08
C ALA A 282 0.75 -15.40 0.99
N GLY A 283 1.64 -14.67 1.68
CA GLY A 283 3.07 -14.92 1.71
C GLY A 283 3.86 -13.97 0.81
N SER A 284 5.18 -14.14 0.77
CA SER A 284 6.13 -13.30 -0.01
C SER A 284 6.14 -11.79 0.32
N GLY A 285 5.49 -11.38 1.42
CA GLY A 285 5.33 -9.98 1.84
C GLY A 285 3.90 -9.66 2.27
N SER A 286 2.91 -10.21 1.55
CA SER A 286 1.48 -9.90 1.71
C SER A 286 0.75 -10.89 2.64
N SER A 287 -0.30 -10.44 3.34
CA SER A 287 -1.05 -11.27 4.30
C SER A 287 -2.19 -12.11 3.70
N GLY A 288 -2.72 -11.69 2.54
CA GLY A 288 -3.66 -12.40 1.67
C GLY A 288 -4.80 -13.21 2.32
N PHE A 289 -5.96 -12.58 2.55
CA PHE A 289 -7.15 -13.27 3.08
C PHE A 289 -8.46 -12.55 2.72
N ASP A 290 -9.60 -13.23 2.93
CA ASP A 290 -10.90 -12.72 2.47
C ASP A 290 -11.45 -11.54 3.31
N VAL A 291 -12.28 -10.72 2.66
CA VAL A 291 -12.90 -9.53 3.25
C VAL A 291 -13.72 -9.81 4.51
N ALA A 292 -14.40 -10.96 4.62
CA ALA A 292 -15.22 -11.29 5.79
C ALA A 292 -14.35 -11.67 6.99
N THR A 293 -13.23 -12.35 6.76
CA THR A 293 -12.17 -12.56 7.76
C THR A 293 -11.59 -11.21 8.23
N GLY A 294 -11.34 -10.28 7.30
CA GLY A 294 -10.86 -8.92 7.62
C GLY A 294 -11.82 -8.11 8.48
N ILE A 295 -13.10 -8.06 8.11
CA ILE A 295 -14.15 -7.38 8.91
C ILE A 295 -14.20 -7.97 10.33
N ALA A 296 -14.24 -9.30 10.45
CA ALA A 296 -14.34 -9.98 11.74
C ALA A 296 -13.13 -9.71 12.66
N LEU A 297 -11.91 -9.66 12.11
CA LEU A 297 -10.70 -9.32 12.88
C LEU A 297 -10.65 -7.84 13.24
N TRP A 298 -11.01 -6.94 12.31
CA TRP A 298 -11.01 -5.51 12.55
C TRP A 298 -12.02 -5.12 13.63
N ASP A 299 -13.26 -5.60 13.54
CA ASP A 299 -14.32 -5.29 14.51
C ASP A 299 -14.06 -5.88 15.90
N SER A 300 -13.32 -6.99 16.01
CA SER A 300 -13.04 -7.66 17.29
C SER A 300 -11.73 -7.24 17.95
N LEU A 301 -10.73 -6.80 17.19
CA LEU A 301 -9.39 -6.48 17.70
C LEU A 301 -8.96 -5.02 17.48
N VAL A 302 -9.45 -4.32 16.44
CA VAL A 302 -8.92 -3.01 16.03
C VAL A 302 -9.87 -1.87 16.38
N ALA A 303 -11.16 -2.00 16.02
CA ALA A 303 -12.20 -1.04 16.36
C ALA A 303 -12.27 -0.69 17.86
N PRO A 304 -12.12 -1.64 18.81
CA PRO A 304 -12.13 -1.33 20.24
C PRO A 304 -10.99 -0.42 20.70
N HIS A 305 -9.81 -0.48 20.07
CA HIS A 305 -8.72 0.45 20.35
C HIS A 305 -9.01 1.85 19.80
N GLY A 306 -9.61 1.94 18.61
CA GLY A 306 -10.07 3.22 18.05
C GLY A 306 -11.11 3.90 18.93
N ASP A 307 -12.07 3.14 19.47
CA ASP A 307 -13.08 3.64 20.41
C ASP A 307 -12.49 3.99 21.78
N ALA A 308 -11.35 3.41 22.14
CA ALA A 308 -10.54 3.79 23.31
C ALA A 308 -9.60 4.99 23.06
N GLY A 309 -9.48 5.48 21.81
CA GLY A 309 -8.73 6.69 21.45
C GLY A 309 -7.50 6.50 20.55
N SER A 310 -7.24 5.30 20.04
CA SER A 310 -6.21 5.11 18.99
C SER A 310 -6.63 5.74 17.66
N VAL A 311 -5.68 6.31 16.92
CA VAL A 311 -5.86 6.61 15.50
C VAL A 311 -5.72 5.31 14.70
N LEU A 312 -6.75 4.93 13.96
CA LEU A 312 -6.74 3.72 13.14
C LEU A 312 -6.30 4.02 11.71
N VAL A 313 -5.12 3.53 11.32
CA VAL A 313 -4.62 3.52 9.96
C VAL A 313 -5.10 2.24 9.27
N GLY A 314 -5.67 2.36 8.08
CA GLY A 314 -6.32 1.25 7.37
C GLY A 314 -5.38 0.11 6.94
N PRO A 315 -5.94 -0.96 6.36
CA PRO A 315 -5.16 -1.94 5.61
C PRO A 315 -4.68 -1.36 4.27
N SER A 316 -3.45 -1.64 3.87
CA SER A 316 -2.87 -1.26 2.57
C SER A 316 -3.21 -2.31 1.49
N MET A 317 -3.38 -1.91 0.23
CA MET A 317 -3.64 -2.84 -0.89
C MET A 317 -2.42 -2.95 -1.82
N CYS A 318 -2.00 -4.16 -2.15
CA CYS A 318 -0.84 -4.39 -3.04
C CYS A 318 -1.08 -3.88 -4.47
N LYS A 319 -2.36 -3.81 -4.89
CA LYS A 319 -2.76 -3.35 -6.22
C LYS A 319 -2.78 -1.83 -6.39
N GLN A 320 -2.47 -1.05 -5.36
CA GLN A 320 -2.33 0.41 -5.45
C GLN A 320 -3.61 1.07 -6.06
N ALA A 321 -3.51 1.99 -7.02
CA ALA A 321 -4.68 2.55 -7.73
C ALA A 321 -5.51 1.52 -8.55
N ALA A 322 -5.00 0.30 -8.77
CA ALA A 322 -5.74 -0.79 -9.40
C ALA A 322 -6.43 -1.73 -8.39
N GLU A 323 -6.50 -1.36 -7.11
CA GLU A 323 -7.24 -2.12 -6.11
C GLU A 323 -8.72 -2.25 -6.48
N SER A 324 -9.27 -3.43 -6.22
CA SER A 324 -10.68 -3.71 -6.42
C SER A 324 -11.10 -4.95 -5.64
N GLY A 325 -12.36 -4.98 -5.23
CA GLY A 325 -12.98 -6.15 -4.60
C GLY A 325 -12.64 -6.39 -3.13
N TRP A 326 -11.63 -5.72 -2.56
CA TRP A 326 -11.25 -5.89 -1.15
C TRP A 326 -11.59 -4.67 -0.28
N LEU A 327 -10.98 -3.51 -0.54
CA LEU A 327 -11.05 -2.35 0.37
C LEU A 327 -12.44 -1.74 0.48
N SER A 328 -13.09 -1.46 -0.66
CA SER A 328 -14.44 -0.89 -0.70
C SER A 328 -15.49 -1.72 0.09
N PRO A 329 -15.63 -3.05 -0.10
CA PRO A 329 -16.57 -3.84 0.71
C PRO A 329 -16.14 -4.00 2.18
N PHE A 330 -14.84 -4.04 2.49
CA PHE A 330 -14.35 -4.01 3.88
C PHE A 330 -14.79 -2.72 4.60
N LEU A 331 -14.46 -1.56 4.04
CA LEU A 331 -14.81 -0.24 4.60
C LEU A 331 -16.33 0.01 4.65
N SER A 332 -17.11 -0.70 3.84
CA SER A 332 -18.58 -0.60 3.82
C SER A 332 -19.26 -1.44 4.89
N ALA A 333 -18.53 -2.34 5.58
CA ALA A 333 -19.12 -3.35 6.46
C ALA A 333 -18.55 -3.37 7.89
N VAL A 334 -17.34 -2.85 8.12
CA VAL A 334 -16.78 -2.69 9.48
C VAL A 334 -17.63 -1.74 10.34
N THR A 335 -17.73 -2.07 11.63
CA THR A 335 -18.44 -1.28 12.67
C THR A 335 -17.83 0.11 12.87
N ARG A 336 -16.50 0.21 12.78
CA ARG A 336 -15.74 1.47 12.81
C ARG A 336 -14.81 1.52 11.60
N LYS A 337 -14.87 2.59 10.81
CA LYS A 337 -13.90 2.85 9.73
C LYS A 337 -12.53 3.27 10.30
N PRO A 338 -11.42 3.06 9.57
CA PRO A 338 -10.17 3.73 9.89
C PRO A 338 -10.33 5.26 9.83
N ASP A 339 -9.55 5.94 10.66
CA ASP A 339 -9.44 7.40 10.71
C ASP A 339 -8.50 7.94 9.60
N VAL A 340 -7.60 7.08 9.11
CA VAL A 340 -6.58 7.35 8.09
C VAL A 340 -6.58 6.22 7.05
N MET A 341 -6.62 6.57 5.76
CA MET A 341 -6.42 5.62 4.66
C MET A 341 -4.96 5.19 4.59
N ASN A 342 -4.70 3.90 4.37
CA ASN A 342 -3.36 3.40 4.16
C ASN A 342 -3.14 3.00 2.70
N ILE A 343 -2.01 3.41 2.12
CA ILE A 343 -1.62 3.08 0.74
C ILE A 343 -0.16 2.62 0.68
N HIS A 344 0.13 1.68 -0.22
CA HIS A 344 1.49 1.39 -0.66
C HIS A 344 1.72 2.05 -2.03
N VAL A 345 2.89 2.65 -2.24
CA VAL A 345 3.26 3.39 -3.46
C VAL A 345 4.54 2.81 -4.05
N ASN A 346 4.37 1.77 -4.85
CA ASN A 346 5.40 1.08 -5.62
C ASN A 346 5.33 1.60 -7.06
N LYS A 347 6.08 2.68 -7.33
CA LYS A 347 6.04 3.49 -8.56
C LYS A 347 7.44 3.95 -8.96
N ASN A 348 7.65 4.35 -10.22
CA ASN A 348 8.93 4.90 -10.70
C ASN A 348 8.86 6.39 -11.08
N SER A 349 7.70 7.03 -10.93
CA SER A 349 7.46 8.39 -11.42
C SER A 349 6.50 9.20 -10.56
N ALA A 350 6.67 10.53 -10.57
CA ALA A 350 5.75 11.48 -9.92
C ALA A 350 4.29 11.32 -10.38
N ALA A 351 4.07 10.99 -11.66
CA ALA A 351 2.74 10.75 -12.20
C ALA A 351 2.10 9.49 -11.60
N GLY A 352 2.89 8.41 -11.42
CA GLY A 352 2.46 7.21 -10.72
C GLY A 352 2.06 7.50 -9.28
N ILE A 353 2.94 8.17 -8.51
CA ILE A 353 2.69 8.54 -7.11
C ILE A 353 1.38 9.32 -6.98
N ASN A 354 1.18 10.37 -7.80
CA ASN A 354 -0.04 11.16 -7.75
C ASN A 354 -1.28 10.38 -8.18
N THR A 355 -1.15 9.38 -9.07
CA THR A 355 -2.28 8.52 -9.49
C THR A 355 -2.81 7.70 -8.31
N ASP A 356 -1.92 7.16 -7.47
CA ASP A 356 -2.34 6.43 -6.26
C ASP A 356 -2.99 7.39 -5.25
N ILE A 357 -2.35 8.52 -4.91
CA ILE A 357 -2.91 9.50 -3.96
C ILE A 357 -4.28 10.00 -4.43
N ASP A 358 -4.44 10.30 -5.73
CA ASP A 358 -5.69 10.74 -6.32
C ASP A 358 -6.77 9.64 -6.29
N HIS A 359 -6.44 8.38 -6.57
CA HIS A 359 -7.39 7.26 -6.48
C HIS A 359 -7.97 7.13 -5.08
N TYR A 360 -7.11 7.01 -4.07
CA TYR A 360 -7.54 6.77 -2.70
C TYR A 360 -8.24 7.99 -2.09
N TRP A 361 -7.77 9.21 -2.37
CA TRP A 361 -8.43 10.43 -1.91
C TRP A 361 -9.82 10.60 -2.51
N ASN A 362 -9.96 10.46 -3.84
CA ASN A 362 -11.23 10.69 -4.52
C ASN A 362 -12.25 9.56 -4.27
N THR A 363 -11.80 8.32 -4.01
CA THR A 363 -12.67 7.16 -3.74
C THR A 363 -13.14 7.11 -2.29
N TYR A 364 -12.27 7.45 -1.33
CA TYR A 364 -12.53 7.20 0.10
C TYR A 364 -12.59 8.45 0.99
N GLY A 365 -12.04 9.59 0.55
CA GLY A 365 -12.18 10.89 1.24
C GLY A 365 -11.54 10.98 2.63
N LEU A 366 -10.55 10.13 2.93
CA LEU A 366 -9.81 10.12 4.20
C LEU A 366 -8.39 10.70 4.02
N PRO A 367 -7.78 11.26 5.09
CA PRO A 367 -6.35 11.56 5.13
C PRO A 367 -5.53 10.31 4.84
N ILE A 368 -4.38 10.44 4.18
CA ILE A 368 -3.59 9.30 3.69
C ILE A 368 -2.30 9.15 4.51
N TRP A 369 -1.98 7.93 4.91
CA TRP A 369 -0.61 7.50 5.18
C TRP A 369 -0.11 6.62 4.04
N VAL A 370 1.15 6.83 3.68
CA VAL A 370 1.89 5.95 2.77
C VAL A 370 2.78 5.06 3.64
N THR A 371 2.29 3.93 4.16
CA THR A 371 3.13 3.11 5.07
C THR A 371 4.35 2.52 4.38
N GLU A 372 4.26 2.32 3.05
CA GLU A 372 5.41 1.94 2.23
C GLU A 372 5.42 2.69 0.91
N PHE A 373 6.59 3.21 0.54
CA PHE A 373 6.89 3.59 -0.84
C PHE A 373 8.23 3.00 -1.29
N ALA A 374 8.31 2.62 -2.57
CA ALA A 374 9.54 2.16 -3.21
C ALA A 374 9.58 2.51 -4.70
N CYS A 375 10.80 2.65 -5.24
CA CYS A 375 11.00 2.82 -6.68
C CYS A 375 10.77 1.49 -7.39
N VAL A 376 9.66 1.38 -8.12
CA VAL A 376 9.23 0.19 -8.87
C VAL A 376 8.56 0.63 -10.17
N ASP A 377 9.02 0.16 -11.33
CA ASP A 377 8.19 0.20 -12.54
C ASP A 377 7.08 -0.85 -12.39
N ASP A 378 5.83 -0.40 -12.26
CA ASP A 378 4.63 -1.24 -12.16
C ASP A 378 3.82 -1.28 -13.46
N SER A 379 4.33 -0.66 -14.54
CA SER A 379 3.58 -0.44 -15.80
C SER A 379 3.23 -1.71 -16.59
N SER A 380 3.84 -2.84 -16.25
CA SER A 380 3.67 -4.12 -16.97
C SER A 380 3.82 -5.36 -16.08
N SER A 381 4.67 -5.28 -15.06
CA SER A 381 4.86 -6.23 -13.96
C SER A 381 5.58 -5.49 -12.82
N PHE A 382 5.76 -6.10 -11.65
CA PHE A 382 6.49 -5.48 -10.54
C PHE A 382 8.01 -5.56 -10.79
N ILE A 383 8.62 -4.46 -11.22
CA ILE A 383 10.06 -4.37 -11.53
C ILE A 383 10.72 -3.30 -10.64
N PRO A 384 11.36 -3.66 -9.52
CA PRO A 384 12.09 -2.71 -8.68
C PRO A 384 13.19 -1.97 -9.46
N CYS A 385 13.27 -0.66 -9.29
CA CYS A 385 14.33 0.16 -9.89
C CYS A 385 15.71 -0.36 -9.46
N THR A 386 16.69 -0.31 -10.36
CA THR A 386 18.06 -0.78 -10.10
C THR A 386 19.15 0.24 -10.42
N ASP A 387 18.83 1.30 -11.15
CA ASP A 387 19.76 2.42 -11.33
C ASP A 387 19.75 3.34 -10.09
N GLN A 388 20.94 3.62 -9.56
CA GLN A 388 21.06 4.41 -8.33
C GLN A 388 20.70 5.89 -8.55
N SER A 389 20.88 6.44 -9.76
CA SER A 389 20.49 7.82 -10.08
C SER A 389 18.97 7.96 -10.26
N GLU A 390 18.32 6.96 -10.84
CA GLU A 390 16.86 6.82 -10.87
C GLU A 390 16.29 6.78 -9.44
N ILE A 391 16.80 5.86 -8.60
CA ILE A 391 16.40 5.71 -7.19
C ILE A 391 16.60 7.01 -6.41
N ASN A 392 17.78 7.64 -6.52
CA ASN A 392 18.06 8.88 -5.80
C ASN A 392 17.13 10.02 -6.24
N THR A 393 16.76 10.08 -7.53
CA THR A 393 15.81 11.06 -8.07
C THR A 393 14.39 10.77 -7.58
N PHE A 394 13.98 9.51 -7.59
CA PHE A 394 12.67 9.06 -7.12
C PHE A 394 12.47 9.35 -5.62
N ILE A 395 13.45 9.04 -4.77
CA ILE A 395 13.37 9.30 -3.32
C ILE A 395 13.15 10.80 -3.04
N GLN A 396 13.94 11.67 -3.68
CA GLN A 396 13.78 13.12 -3.53
C GLN A 396 12.40 13.60 -4.02
N THR A 397 11.95 13.06 -5.15
CA THR A 397 10.65 13.41 -5.75
C THR A 397 9.48 12.95 -4.88
N ALA A 398 9.54 11.74 -4.32
CA ALA A 398 8.51 11.17 -3.46
C ALA A 398 8.40 11.94 -2.14
N VAL A 399 9.52 12.21 -1.45
CA VAL A 399 9.55 13.03 -0.24
C VAL A 399 9.00 14.45 -0.50
N ASP A 400 9.45 15.11 -1.56
CA ASP A 400 8.98 16.46 -1.88
C ASP A 400 7.50 16.50 -2.29
N ILE A 401 6.93 15.41 -2.84
CA ILE A 401 5.48 15.26 -3.03
C ILE A 401 4.76 15.07 -1.69
N PHE A 402 5.18 14.09 -0.89
CA PHE A 402 4.48 13.70 0.34
C PHE A 402 4.50 14.80 1.41
N GLU A 403 5.55 15.62 1.46
CA GLU A 403 5.61 16.77 2.36
C GLU A 403 4.69 17.92 1.91
N ASN A 404 4.67 18.24 0.61
CA ASN A 404 3.88 19.37 0.10
C ASN A 404 2.39 19.05 -0.15
N ASP A 405 2.00 17.79 -0.32
CA ASP A 405 0.60 17.40 -0.45
C ASP A 405 -0.13 17.46 0.91
N TYR A 406 -1.21 18.25 0.97
CA TYR A 406 -2.03 18.46 2.16
C TYR A 406 -2.89 17.23 2.53
N ARG A 407 -3.00 16.24 1.64
CA ARG A 407 -3.77 15.00 1.85
C ARG A 407 -2.98 13.94 2.62
N ILE A 408 -1.65 13.99 2.51
CA ILE A 408 -0.74 13.08 3.21
C ILE A 408 -0.54 13.55 4.64
N ALA A 409 -0.81 12.67 5.61
CA ALA A 409 -0.53 12.88 7.03
C ALA A 409 0.73 12.13 7.52
N GLY A 410 1.27 11.20 6.73
CA GLY A 410 2.52 10.49 7.01
C GLY A 410 3.00 9.65 5.82
N TYR A 411 4.30 9.40 5.72
CA TYR A 411 4.89 8.51 4.72
C TYR A 411 6.13 7.79 5.29
N ALA A 412 6.36 6.55 4.91
CA ALA A 412 7.50 5.76 5.38
C ALA A 412 8.23 5.02 4.26
N TYR A 413 9.57 5.05 4.30
CA TYR A 413 10.42 4.36 3.35
C TYR A 413 10.22 2.84 3.46
N SER A 414 9.95 2.15 2.35
CA SER A 414 9.87 0.68 2.36
C SER A 414 11.26 0.06 2.53
N ASN A 415 11.40 -0.85 3.48
CA ASN A 415 12.52 -1.80 3.56
C ASN A 415 11.99 -3.25 3.55
N GLY A 416 10.85 -3.46 2.86
CA GLY A 416 10.17 -4.74 2.73
C GLY A 416 10.87 -5.71 1.76
N ASP A 417 10.35 -6.94 1.71
CA ASP A 417 10.86 -8.00 0.82
C ASP A 417 10.57 -7.69 -0.67
N GLY A 418 11.32 -8.32 -1.57
CA GLY A 418 11.08 -8.26 -3.02
C GLY A 418 11.62 -7.01 -3.75
N LEU A 419 12.12 -6.01 -3.02
CA LEU A 419 12.76 -4.81 -3.58
C LEU A 419 14.22 -5.08 -4.00
N SER A 420 14.85 -4.13 -4.70
CA SER A 420 16.21 -4.31 -5.23
C SER A 420 17.30 -4.13 -4.17
N ASP A 421 18.43 -4.81 -4.39
CA ASP A 421 19.69 -4.56 -3.66
C ASP A 421 20.11 -3.07 -3.74
N ALA A 422 19.72 -2.35 -4.79
CA ALA A 422 19.99 -0.92 -4.93
C ALA A 422 19.13 -0.11 -3.93
N TRP A 423 17.84 -0.44 -3.80
CA TRP A 423 16.90 0.23 -2.89
C TRP A 423 17.24 0.09 -1.40
N ALA A 424 17.73 -1.07 -0.95
CA ALA A 424 17.95 -1.41 0.46
C ALA A 424 18.62 -0.29 1.29
N MET A 425 17.99 0.10 2.40
CA MET A 425 18.35 1.32 3.14
C MET A 425 19.66 1.22 3.93
N VAL A 426 19.98 0.02 4.44
CA VAL A 426 21.24 -0.29 5.14
C VAL A 426 21.98 -1.40 4.38
N LYS A 427 23.29 -1.21 4.16
CA LYS A 427 24.16 -2.19 3.49
C LYS A 427 25.44 -2.37 4.30
N ASN A 428 25.82 -3.63 4.57
CA ASN A 428 27.05 -3.98 5.29
C ASN A 428 27.22 -3.30 6.68
N GLY A 429 26.11 -2.95 7.35
CA GLY A 429 26.12 -2.26 8.64
C GLY A 429 26.31 -0.74 8.57
N ALA A 430 26.14 -0.13 7.39
CA ALA A 430 26.14 1.31 7.19
C ALA A 430 24.94 1.76 6.34
N LEU A 431 24.51 3.02 6.49
CA LEU A 431 23.46 3.62 5.66
C LEU A 431 23.89 3.64 4.19
N SER A 432 23.04 3.11 3.30
CA SER A 432 23.32 3.03 1.86
C SER A 432 23.23 4.40 1.16
N GLU A 433 23.56 4.49 -0.12
CA GLU A 433 23.36 5.72 -0.90
C GLU A 433 21.86 6.11 -0.98
N SER A 434 20.98 5.13 -1.13
CA SER A 434 19.52 5.31 -1.08
C SER A 434 19.06 5.80 0.31
N GLY A 435 19.58 5.19 1.38
CA GLY A 435 19.30 5.63 2.75
C GLY A 435 19.84 7.01 3.10
N GLN A 436 21.03 7.35 2.59
CA GLN A 436 21.63 8.69 2.70
C GLN A 436 20.80 9.73 1.92
N THR A 437 20.27 9.35 0.76
CA THR A 437 19.37 10.20 -0.03
C THR A 437 18.03 10.41 0.67
N TYR A 438 17.45 9.39 1.30
CA TYR A 438 16.22 9.55 2.09
C TYR A 438 16.44 10.47 3.29
N LEU A 439 17.50 10.22 4.08
CA LEU A 439 17.90 11.08 5.20
C LEU A 439 18.08 12.54 4.74
N ALA A 440 18.86 12.78 3.68
CA ALA A 440 19.09 14.12 3.14
C ALA A 440 17.82 14.78 2.58
N ALA A 441 16.82 14.00 2.13
CA ALA A 441 15.55 14.52 1.66
C ALA A 441 14.63 14.93 2.83
N ILE A 442 14.51 14.11 3.88
CA ILE A 442 13.65 14.43 5.03
C ILE A 442 14.25 15.54 5.91
N SER A 443 15.58 15.62 6.02
CA SER A 443 16.28 16.72 6.71
C SER A 443 16.14 18.10 6.05
N LYS A 444 15.43 18.22 4.91
CA LYS A 444 14.96 19.52 4.38
C LYS A 444 13.83 20.11 5.23
N TYR A 445 13.06 19.26 5.92
CA TYR A 445 11.79 19.59 6.57
C TYR A 445 11.85 19.49 8.10
N HIS A 446 12.69 18.60 8.65
CA HIS A 446 12.82 18.33 10.08
C HIS A 446 14.28 18.17 10.54
#